data_AF-A0A526YFH1-F1
#
_entry.id   AF-A0A526YFH1-F1
#
_cell.length_a   1.000
_cell.length_b   1.000
_cell.length_c   1.000
_cell.angle_alpha   90.00
_cell.angle_beta   90.00
_cell.angle_gamma   90.00
#
_symmetry.space_group_name_H-M   'P 1'
#
loop_
_entity.id
_entity.type
_entity.pdbx_description
1 polymer ?
#
loop_
_entity_poly.entity_id
_entity_poly.type
_entity_poly.pdbx_seq_one_letter_code
_entity_poly.pdbx_strand_id
1 'polypeptide(L)'
;RPLVLGDLDGAWILASETCALDIIGARFVRDLKPGEMVVVTAKGIESLFPFEPQKTRFCIFEYVYFARPDSSVEGRNVYEVRKRIGAELALESPVE
;
A
#
# COMPACT_ATOMS: atom_id res chain seq x y z
N ARG A 1 -9.05 -0.13 1.90
CA ARG A 1 -8.14 1.03 1.77
C ARG A 1 -6.75 0.57 2.19
N PRO A 2 -5.67 1.03 1.55
CA PRO A 2 -4.33 0.57 1.87
C PRO A 2 -3.89 1.07 3.26
N LEU A 3 -3.10 0.26 3.95
CA LEU A 3 -2.49 0.60 5.23
C LEU A 3 -1.19 -0.19 5.33
N VAL A 4 -0.08 0.51 5.55
CA VAL A 4 1.27 -0.06 5.60
C VAL A 4 1.90 0.15 6.97
N LEU A 5 2.73 -0.81 7.37
CA LEU A 5 3.57 -0.75 8.56
C LEU A 5 5.01 -0.42 8.14
N GLY A 6 5.58 0.57 8.82
CA GLY A 6 6.99 0.94 8.73
C GLY A 6 7.68 0.90 10.10
N ASP A 7 9.00 1.04 10.07
CA ASP A 7 9.89 1.06 11.23
C ASP A 7 10.89 2.21 11.07
N LEU A 8 10.97 3.08 12.07
CA LEU A 8 11.95 4.17 12.15
C LEU A 8 12.67 4.07 13.49
N ASP A 9 13.91 3.57 13.47
CA ASP A 9 14.75 3.41 14.66
C ASP A 9 14.05 2.68 15.83
N GLY A 10 13.25 1.65 15.51
CA GLY A 10 12.48 0.86 16.48
C GLY A 10 11.10 1.41 16.80
N ALA A 11 10.73 2.57 16.26
CA ALA A 11 9.38 3.11 16.35
C ALA A 11 8.49 2.61 15.20
N TRP A 12 7.35 2.02 15.53
CA TRP A 12 6.37 1.55 14.55
C TRP A 12 5.58 2.71 13.95
N ILE A 13 5.56 2.79 12.62
CA ILE A 13 4.85 3.82 11.85
C ILE A 13 3.73 3.18 11.05
N LEU A 14 2.53 3.76 11.08
CA LEU A 14 1.40 3.36 10.23
C LEU A 14 1.07 4.50 9.26
N ALA A 15 0.91 4.17 7.99
CA ALA A 15 0.56 5.14 6.96
C ALA A 15 -0.36 4.52 5.91
N SER A 16 -1.17 5.35 5.23
CA SER A 16 -2.00 4.87 4.13
C SER A 16 -1.20 4.51 2.87
N GLU A 17 0.00 5.05 2.71
CA GLU A 17 0.84 4.86 1.52
C GLU A 17 2.32 4.78 1.90
N THR A 18 3.13 4.05 1.13
CA THR A 18 4.57 3.87 1.41
C THR A 18 5.36 5.16 1.26
N CYS A 19 4.94 6.09 0.38
CA CYS A 19 5.66 7.34 0.18
C CYS A 19 5.81 8.15 1.48
N ALA A 20 4.87 8.02 2.42
CA ALA A 20 4.96 8.66 3.73
C ALA A 20 6.11 8.09 4.58
N LEU A 21 6.41 6.80 4.44
CA LEU A 21 7.56 6.16 5.08
C LEU A 21 8.85 6.67 4.45
N ASP A 22 8.91 6.73 3.12
CA ASP A 22 10.08 7.19 2.37
C ASP A 22 10.45 8.64 2.75
N ILE A 23 9.45 9.52 2.87
CA ILE A 23 9.64 10.93 3.23
C ILE A 23 10.32 11.10 4.60
N ILE A 24 10.00 10.23 5.57
CA ILE A 24 10.56 10.32 6.93
C ILE A 24 11.78 9.40 7.13
N GLY A 25 12.19 8.67 6.09
CA GLY A 25 13.29 7.69 6.17
C GLY A 25 12.94 6.41 6.94
N ALA A 26 11.64 6.11 7.11
CA ALA A 26 11.21 4.87 7.75
C ALA A 26 11.34 3.68 6.78
N ARG A 27 11.82 2.56 7.28
CA ARG A 27 11.89 1.31 6.54
C ARG A 27 10.50 0.71 6.38
N PHE A 28 10.10 0.39 5.16
CA PHE A 28 8.90 -0.40 4.91
C PHE A 28 9.03 -1.81 5.51
N VAL A 29 7.99 -2.27 6.22
CA VAL A 29 7.94 -3.60 6.84
C VAL A 29 6.99 -4.51 6.07
N ARG A 30 5.72 -4.12 5.94
CA ARG A 30 4.69 -4.87 5.19
C ARG A 30 3.38 -4.09 5.06
N ASP A 31 2.52 -4.52 4.14
CA ASP A 31 1.10 -4.18 4.15
C ASP A 31 0.37 -4.83 5.34
N LEU A 32 -0.64 -4.14 5.87
CA LEU A 32 -1.61 -4.73 6.79
C LEU A 32 -2.66 -5.51 6.00
N LYS A 33 -2.98 -6.71 6.49
CA LYS A 33 -3.96 -7.58 5.84
C LYS A 33 -5.39 -7.08 6.10
N PRO A 34 -6.34 -7.34 5.19
CA PRO A 34 -7.75 -7.07 5.46
C PRO A 34 -8.24 -7.79 6.72
N GLY A 35 -8.90 -7.06 7.62
CA GLY A 35 -9.37 -7.59 8.90
C GLY A 35 -8.27 -7.76 9.96
N GLU A 36 -7.04 -7.36 9.67
CA GLU A 36 -5.97 -7.32 10.66
C GLU A 36 -6.17 -6.14 11.62
N MET A 37 -6.01 -6.41 12.91
CA MET A 37 -5.90 -5.40 13.96
C MET A 37 -4.48 -5.42 14.52
N VAL A 38 -3.77 -4.31 14.38
CA VAL A 38 -2.42 -4.16 14.93
C VAL A 38 -2.47 -3.38 16.24
N VAL A 39 -1.86 -3.94 17.28
CA VAL A 39 -1.76 -3.32 18.61
C VAL A 39 -0.30 -2.99 18.89
N VAL A 40 0.01 -1.71 19.05
CA VAL A 40 1.35 -1.23 19.38
C VAL A 40 1.41 -0.87 20.86
N THR A 41 2.35 -1.48 21.58
CA THR A 41 2.56 -1.26 23.02
C THR A 41 4.03 -1.03 23.33
N ALA A 42 4.36 -0.65 24.57
CA ALA A 42 5.74 -0.57 25.04
C ALA A 42 6.51 -1.91 24.98
N LYS A 43 5.80 -3.04 24.89
CA LYS A 43 6.42 -4.38 24.79
C LYS A 43 6.69 -4.81 23.34
N GLY A 44 6.21 -4.05 22.35
CA GLY A 44 6.30 -4.39 20.94
C GLY A 44 4.96 -4.31 20.22
N ILE A 45 4.90 -4.96 19.06
CA ILE A 45 3.76 -4.97 18.16
C ILE A 45 3.11 -6.36 18.13
N GLU A 46 1.78 -6.39 18.15
CA GLU A 46 0.99 -7.62 18.04
C GLU A 46 -0.01 -7.50 16.88
N SER A 47 -0.16 -8.58 16.12
CA SER A 47 -1.14 -8.71 15.04
C SER A 47 -2.24 -9.67 15.47
N LEU A 48 -3.47 -9.16 15.49
CA LEU A 48 -4.67 -9.91 15.81
C LEU A 48 -5.58 -10.00 14.59
N PHE A 49 -6.29 -11.12 14.46
CA PHE A 49 -7.30 -11.36 13.43
C PHE A 49 -8.62 -11.71 14.11
N PRO A 50 -9.29 -10.74 14.76
CA PRO A 50 -10.49 -10.99 15.54
C PRO A 50 -11.74 -11.21 14.66
N PHE A 51 -11.62 -11.08 13.34
CA PHE A 51 -12.70 -11.18 12.38
C PHE A 51 -12.52 -12.38 11.46
N GLU A 52 -13.64 -12.95 10.99
CA GLU A 52 -13.64 -14.02 9.99
C GLU A 52 -12.93 -13.58 8.70
N PRO A 53 -12.09 -14.42 8.09
CA PRO A 53 -11.41 -14.10 6.84
C PRO A 53 -12.37 -13.67 5.74
N GLN A 54 -12.15 -12.49 5.18
CA GLN A 54 -12.93 -11.95 4.05
C GLN A 54 -12.10 -11.94 2.78
N LYS A 55 -12.78 -12.03 1.63
CA LYS A 55 -12.11 -11.81 0.34
C LYS A 55 -11.64 -10.37 0.24
N THR A 56 -10.38 -10.18 -0.16
CA THR A 56 -9.83 -8.85 -0.43
C THR A 56 -10.61 -8.15 -1.53
N ARG A 57 -11.05 -6.92 -1.27
CA ARG A 57 -11.67 -6.02 -2.26
C ARG A 57 -10.83 -4.75 -2.35
N PHE A 58 -9.73 -4.86 -3.08
CA PHE A 58 -8.85 -3.72 -3.30
C PHE A 58 -9.54 -2.65 -4.17
N CYS A 59 -9.34 -1.37 -3.84
CA CYS A 59 -9.91 -0.27 -4.59
C CYS A 59 -9.02 0.04 -5.80
N ILE A 60 -9.46 -0.34 -7.01
CA ILE A 60 -8.67 -0.11 -8.23
C ILE A 60 -8.33 1.37 -8.47
N PHE A 61 -9.14 2.29 -7.94
CA PHE A 61 -8.91 3.74 -8.05
C PHE A 61 -7.64 4.21 -7.33
N GLU A 62 -7.08 3.44 -6.40
CA GLU A 62 -5.75 3.72 -5.85
C GLU A 62 -4.69 3.68 -6.97
N TYR A 63 -4.74 2.68 -7.86
CA TYR A 63 -3.85 2.63 -9.03
C TYR A 63 -4.21 3.65 -10.10
N VAL A 64 -5.50 3.86 -10.37
CA VAL A 64 -5.93 4.77 -11.45
C VAL A 64 -5.61 6.22 -11.11
N TYR A 65 -5.82 6.65 -9.86
CA TYR A 65 -5.84 8.07 -9.55
C TYR A 65 -5.36 8.44 -8.14
N PHE A 66 -5.86 7.80 -7.08
CA PHE A 66 -5.73 8.33 -5.72
C PHE A 66 -4.31 8.25 -5.15
N ALA A 67 -3.63 7.10 -5.29
CA ALA A 67 -2.31 6.94 -4.71
C ALA A 67 -1.27 7.78 -5.46
N ARG A 68 -0.24 8.21 -4.75
CA ARG A 68 0.88 8.90 -5.37
C ARG A 68 1.70 7.95 -6.25
N PRO A 69 2.29 8.43 -7.36
CA PRO A 69 3.04 7.58 -8.28
C PRO A 69 4.30 6.95 -7.67
N ASP A 70 4.89 7.59 -6.65
CA ASP A 70 6.04 7.10 -5.89
C ASP A 70 5.66 6.10 -4.79
N SER A 71 4.36 5.84 -4.56
CA SER A 71 3.91 4.81 -3.63
C SER A 71 3.95 3.41 -4.25
N SER A 72 4.15 2.42 -3.39
CA SER A 72 3.83 1.02 -3.65
C SER A 72 2.57 0.65 -2.90
N VAL A 73 1.60 0.07 -3.62
CA VAL A 73 0.32 -0.36 -3.05
C VAL A 73 0.13 -1.83 -3.44
N GLU A 74 -0.22 -2.70 -2.49
CA GLU A 74 -0.37 -4.15 -2.72
C GLU A 74 0.85 -4.76 -3.45
N GLY A 75 2.05 -4.35 -3.04
CA GLY A 75 3.33 -4.82 -3.63
C GLY A 75 3.60 -4.35 -5.05
N ARG A 76 2.84 -3.41 -5.61
CA ARG A 76 3.08 -2.84 -6.95
C ARG A 76 3.32 -1.35 -6.88
N ASN A 77 4.37 -0.89 -7.55
CA ASN A 77 4.62 0.52 -7.74
C ASN A 77 3.51 1.15 -8.61
N VAL A 78 2.94 2.26 -8.14
CA VAL A 78 1.80 2.93 -8.77
C VAL A 78 2.18 3.52 -10.13
N TYR A 79 3.36 4.12 -10.25
CA TYR A 79 3.85 4.66 -11.53
C TYR A 79 3.94 3.58 -12.61
N GLU A 80 4.51 2.42 -12.28
CA GLU A 80 4.62 1.29 -13.22
C GLU A 80 3.26 0.73 -13.63
N VAL A 81 2.29 0.67 -12.71
CA VAL A 81 0.91 0.29 -13.05
C VAL A 81 0.30 1.30 -14.03
N ARG A 82 0.44 2.59 -13.78
CA ARG A 82 -0.11 3.65 -14.66
C ARG A 82 0.54 3.65 -16.04
N LYS A 83 1.86 3.42 -16.14
CA LYS A 83 2.53 3.24 -17.44
C LYS A 83 1.97 2.05 -18.21
N ARG A 84 1.74 0.91 -17.56
CA ARG A 84 1.13 -0.26 -18.22
C ARG A 84 -0.30 0.02 -18.69
N ILE A 85 -1.11 0.71 -17.88
CA ILE A 85 -2.45 1.15 -18.30
C ILE A 85 -2.36 2.01 -19.57
N GLY A 86 -1.42 2.95 -19.63
CA GLY A 86 -1.19 3.76 -20.83
C GLY A 86 -0.71 2.94 -22.04
N ALA A 87 0.11 1.91 -21.83
CA ALA A 87 0.54 1.01 -22.88
C ALA A 87 -0.62 0.19 -23.46
N GLU A 88 -1.50 -0.35 -22.61
CA GLU A 88 -2.72 -1.04 -23.05
C GLU A 88 -3.63 -0.09 -23.84
N LEU A 89 -3.80 1.15 -23.39
CA LEU A 89 -4.59 2.16 -24.12
C LEU A 89 -4.04 2.41 -25.54
N ALA A 90 -2.72 2.47 -25.68
CA ALA A 90 -2.09 2.66 -26.99
C ALA A 90 -2.27 1.45 -27.93
N LEU A 91 -2.41 0.24 -27.39
CA LEU A 91 -2.73 -0.97 -28.16
C LEU A 91 -4.21 -1.01 -28.56
N GLU A 92 -5.11 -0.65 -27.64
CA GLU A 92 -6.56 -0.63 -27.88
C GLU A 92 -6.99 0.50 -28.81
N SER A 93 -6.32 1.66 -28.75
CA SER A 93 -6.62 2.84 -29.55
C SER A 93 -5.33 3.54 -30.01
N PRO A 94 -4.62 2.98 -31.01
CA PRO A 94 -3.43 3.61 -31.59
C PRO A 94 -3.77 4.94 -32.26
N VAL A 95 -2.81 5.86 -32.27
CA VAL A 95 -2.90 7.10 -33.06
C VAL A 95 -2.50 6.79 -34.51
N GLU A 96 -3.18 7.40 -35.48
CA GLU A 96 -2.83 7.33 -36.92
C GLU A 96 -1.44 7.91 -37.23
#